data_AF-A0A380DKR2-F1
#
_entry.id   AF-A0A380DKR2-F1
#
_cell.length_a   1.000
_cell.length_b   1.000
_cell.length_c   1.000
_cell.angle_alpha   90.00
_cell.angle_beta   90.00
_cell.angle_gamma   90.00
#
_symmetry.space_group_name_H-M   'P 1'
#
loop_
_entity.id
_entity.type
_entity.pdbx_description
1 polymer ?
#
loop_
_entity_poly.entity_id
_entity_poly.type
_entity_poly.pdbx_seq_one_letter_code
_entity_poly.pdbx_strand_id
1 'polypeptide(L)'
;MHFIAQELREILASLGLKRVEDLVGRTDLLQRSSTLKANSKAASIDVEKLLCPFDGPNTKEIQQNHNLEHGFDLTNLYEITKPYIAEGRRYTGSFTVNNEQRDVGVITGSEISKQYGEAGLPENTINVIRMVMLVKVLQHMHRKA
;
A
#
# COMPACT_ATOMS: atom_id res chain seq x y z
N MET A 1 -21.86 9.26 7.76
CA MET A 1 -21.71 9.91 6.43
C MET A 1 -22.96 9.71 5.55
N HIS A 2 -24.19 9.88 6.09
CA HIS A 2 -25.41 9.59 5.29
C HIS A 2 -25.69 10.65 4.23
N PHE A 3 -25.47 11.93 4.53
CA PHE A 3 -25.77 13.03 3.62
C PHE A 3 -24.92 12.98 2.33
N ILE A 4 -23.60 12.84 2.45
CA ILE A 4 -22.70 12.75 1.29
C ILE A 4 -23.00 11.52 0.42
N ALA A 5 -23.30 10.37 1.03
CA ALA A 5 -23.64 9.15 0.29
C ALA A 5 -25.02 9.21 -0.39
N GLN A 6 -25.94 10.01 0.13
CA GLN A 6 -27.23 10.26 -0.50
C GLN A 6 -27.07 11.20 -1.71
N GLU A 7 -26.36 12.31 -1.54
CA GLU A 7 -26.05 13.26 -2.61
C GLU A 7 -25.34 12.57 -3.79
N LEU A 8 -24.34 11.73 -3.50
CA LEU A 8 -23.66 10.96 -4.55
C LEU A 8 -24.61 10.02 -5.30
N ARG A 9 -25.56 9.37 -4.61
CA ARG A 9 -26.55 8.51 -5.27
C ARG A 9 -27.51 9.30 -6.16
N GLU A 10 -27.87 10.52 -5.76
CA GLU A 10 -28.68 11.41 -6.57
C GLU A 10 -27.93 11.87 -7.83
N ILE A 11 -26.64 12.20 -7.70
CA ILE A 11 -25.78 12.51 -8.85
C ILE A 11 -25.66 11.32 -9.80
N LEU A 12 -25.37 10.11 -9.27
CA LEU A 12 -25.30 8.89 -10.07
C LEU A 12 -26.62 8.64 -10.83
N ALA A 13 -27.76 8.77 -10.15
CA ALA A 13 -29.08 8.62 -10.76
C ALA A 13 -29.31 9.66 -11.88
N SER A 14 -28.90 10.92 -11.68
CA SER A 14 -29.01 11.96 -12.73
C SER A 14 -28.14 11.67 -13.96
N LEU A 15 -27.05 10.92 -13.78
CA LEU A 15 -26.14 10.48 -14.85
C LEU A 15 -26.55 9.12 -15.45
N GLY A 16 -27.62 8.50 -14.94
CA GLY A 16 -28.08 7.18 -15.38
C GLY A 16 -27.22 6.01 -14.89
N LEU A 17 -26.38 6.23 -13.88
CA LEU A 17 -25.46 5.25 -13.31
C LEU A 17 -26.04 4.66 -12.02
N LYS A 18 -25.74 3.37 -11.76
CA LYS A 18 -26.22 2.67 -10.57
C LYS A 18 -25.13 2.48 -9.52
N ARG A 19 -23.87 2.39 -9.95
CA ARG A 19 -22.73 2.09 -9.08
C ARG A 19 -21.64 3.13 -9.25
N VAL A 20 -20.87 3.36 -8.19
CA VAL A 20 -19.70 4.25 -8.23
C VAL A 20 -18.65 3.70 -9.20
N GLU A 21 -18.50 2.38 -9.26
CA GLU A 21 -17.58 1.72 -10.20
C GLU A 21 -17.86 2.09 -11.68
N ASP A 22 -19.12 2.36 -12.03
CA ASP A 22 -19.52 2.76 -13.39
C ASP A 22 -19.15 4.22 -13.70
N LEU A 23 -18.89 5.03 -12.67
CA LEU A 23 -18.51 6.44 -12.76
C LEU A 23 -16.99 6.65 -12.80
N VAL A 24 -16.22 5.78 -12.12
CA VAL A 24 -14.76 5.93 -12.03
C VAL A 24 -14.15 5.91 -13.43
N GLY A 25 -13.39 6.96 -13.75
CA GLY A 25 -12.69 7.07 -15.04
C GLY A 25 -13.51 7.62 -16.21
N ARG A 26 -14.79 7.95 -16.02
CA ARG A 26 -15.66 8.53 -17.07
C ARG A 26 -15.41 10.03 -17.28
N THR A 27 -14.26 10.38 -17.86
CA THR A 27 -13.92 11.78 -18.20
C THR A 27 -14.85 12.37 -19.25
N ASP A 28 -15.51 11.54 -20.04
CA ASP A 28 -16.55 11.92 -21.01
C ASP A 28 -17.81 12.53 -20.37
N LEU A 29 -18.05 12.28 -19.07
CA LEU A 29 -19.14 12.90 -18.31
C LEU A 29 -18.75 14.28 -17.73
N LEU A 30 -17.51 14.71 -17.93
CA LEU A 30 -17.00 15.99 -17.46
C LEU A 30 -16.83 16.95 -18.63
N GLN A 31 -17.12 18.22 -18.39
CA GLN A 31 -16.85 19.30 -19.33
C GLN A 31 -16.42 20.55 -18.60
N ARG A 32 -15.70 21.42 -19.29
CA ARG A 32 -15.37 22.75 -18.77
C ARG A 32 -16.66 23.54 -18.54
N SER A 33 -16.75 24.20 -17.38
CA SER A 33 -17.91 25.05 -17.08
C SER A 33 -18.03 26.19 -18.10
N SER A 34 -19.22 26.33 -18.70
CA SER A 34 -19.57 27.43 -19.60
C SER A 34 -19.82 28.75 -18.88
N THR A 35 -19.89 28.76 -17.54
CA THR A 35 -20.19 29.95 -16.73
C THR A 35 -18.93 30.73 -16.34
N LEU A 36 -17.74 30.29 -16.78
CA LEU A 36 -16.49 30.99 -16.49
C LEU A 36 -16.45 32.36 -17.16
N LYS A 37 -16.16 33.40 -16.37
CA LYS A 37 -15.91 34.75 -16.91
C LYS A 37 -14.63 34.71 -17.73
N ALA A 38 -14.67 35.23 -18.96
CA ALA A 38 -13.56 35.18 -19.93
C ALA A 38 -12.24 35.80 -19.39
N ASN A 39 -12.34 36.78 -18.50
CA ASN A 39 -11.20 37.48 -17.89
C ASN A 39 -10.76 36.90 -16.53
N SER A 40 -11.36 35.79 -16.09
CA SER A 40 -10.97 35.16 -14.83
C SER A 40 -9.71 34.32 -15.00
N LYS A 41 -8.89 34.23 -13.95
CA LYS A 41 -7.72 33.32 -13.91
C LYS A 41 -8.11 31.86 -14.13
N ALA A 42 -9.34 31.47 -13.79
CA ALA A 42 -9.85 30.13 -14.03
C ALA A 42 -10.07 29.85 -15.53
N ALA A 43 -10.37 30.87 -16.34
CA ALA A 43 -10.50 30.74 -17.78
C ALA A 43 -9.13 30.52 -18.48
N SER A 44 -8.01 30.94 -17.87
CA SER A 44 -6.67 30.75 -18.43
C SER A 44 -6.05 29.38 -18.12
N ILE A 45 -6.68 28.54 -17.28
CA ILE A 45 -6.16 27.20 -16.96
C ILE A 45 -6.49 26.26 -18.14
N ASP A 46 -5.48 25.53 -18.61
CA ASP A 46 -5.66 24.41 -19.54
C ASP A 46 -6.02 23.15 -18.76
N VAL A 47 -7.27 22.70 -18.91
CA VAL A 47 -7.82 21.50 -18.25
C VAL A 47 -8.02 20.35 -19.22
N GLU A 48 -7.74 20.52 -20.51
CA GLU A 48 -8.07 19.52 -21.55
C GLU A 48 -7.30 18.21 -21.31
N LYS A 49 -6.08 18.31 -20.76
CA LYS A 49 -5.28 17.15 -20.35
C LYS A 49 -5.92 16.30 -19.25
N LEU A 50 -6.82 16.86 -18.44
CA LEU A 50 -7.55 16.13 -17.41
C LEU A 50 -8.82 15.45 -17.96
N LEU A 51 -9.34 15.94 -19.09
CA LEU A 51 -10.56 15.44 -19.73
C LEU A 51 -10.27 14.40 -20.83
N CYS A 52 -9.00 14.19 -21.18
CA CYS A 52 -8.59 13.24 -22.19
C CYS A 52 -9.12 11.83 -21.87
N PRO A 53 -9.90 11.19 -22.77
CA PRO A 53 -10.35 9.83 -22.57
C PRO A 53 -9.16 8.87 -22.58
N PHE A 54 -9.21 7.87 -21.70
CA PHE A 54 -8.22 6.81 -21.67
C PHE A 54 -8.73 5.62 -22.49
N ASP A 55 -7.97 5.21 -23.50
CA ASP A 55 -8.25 3.99 -24.26
C ASP A 55 -7.79 2.78 -23.45
N GLY A 56 -8.72 2.17 -22.73
CA GLY A 56 -8.48 0.95 -21.97
C GLY A 56 -9.41 0.78 -20.77
N PRO A 57 -9.24 -0.29 -20.00
CA PRO A 57 -9.96 -0.48 -18.75
C PRO A 57 -9.59 0.63 -17.76
N ASN A 58 -10.56 1.47 -17.41
CA ASN A 58 -10.37 2.60 -16.49
C ASN A 58 -10.86 2.30 -15.06
N THR A 59 -10.87 1.01 -14.71
CA THR A 59 -11.27 0.51 -13.39
C THR A 59 -10.11 -0.22 -12.74
N LYS A 60 -10.18 -0.44 -11.43
CA LYS A 60 -9.14 -1.19 -10.72
C LYS A 60 -9.14 -2.65 -11.17
N GLU A 61 -8.18 -3.02 -12.01
CA GLU A 61 -8.03 -4.39 -12.49
C GLU A 61 -7.15 -5.26 -11.59
N ILE A 62 -6.22 -4.64 -10.85
CA ILE A 62 -5.17 -5.35 -10.13
C ILE A 62 -5.36 -5.18 -8.62
N GLN A 63 -5.31 -6.30 -7.90
CA GLN A 63 -5.21 -6.26 -6.44
C GLN A 63 -3.82 -5.81 -6.04
N GLN A 64 -3.75 -4.97 -5.01
CA GLN A 64 -2.47 -4.51 -4.47
C GLN A 64 -1.74 -5.70 -3.86
N ASN A 65 -0.65 -6.15 -4.49
CA ASN A 65 0.28 -7.08 -3.86
C ASN A 65 1.42 -6.28 -3.23
N HIS A 66 1.57 -6.41 -1.91
CA HIS A 66 2.64 -5.79 -1.16
C HIS A 66 3.94 -6.61 -1.16
N ASN A 67 3.93 -7.80 -1.77
CA ASN A 67 5.07 -8.72 -1.85
C ASN A 67 5.66 -9.06 -0.48
N LEU A 68 4.80 -9.10 0.56
CA LEU A 68 5.24 -9.37 1.94
C LEU A 68 5.82 -10.78 2.08
N GLU A 69 5.35 -11.73 1.26
CA GLU A 69 5.85 -13.09 1.14
C GLU A 69 7.34 -13.18 0.79
N HIS A 70 7.92 -12.10 0.25
CA HIS A 70 9.35 -11.99 -0.04
C HIS A 70 10.12 -11.17 1.02
N GLY A 71 9.40 -10.54 1.94
CA GLY A 71 9.98 -9.78 3.04
C GLY A 71 10.81 -10.66 3.96
N PHE A 72 11.85 -10.09 4.55
CA PHE A 72 12.78 -10.84 5.41
C PHE A 72 12.06 -11.51 6.58
N ASP A 73 11.07 -10.84 7.17
CA ASP A 73 10.33 -11.37 8.31
C ASP A 73 9.59 -12.68 7.97
N LEU A 74 8.74 -12.68 6.95
CA LEU A 74 7.97 -13.87 6.56
C LEU A 74 8.82 -14.99 5.95
N THR A 75 10.04 -14.68 5.50
CA THR A 75 10.92 -15.69 4.90
C THR A 75 11.95 -16.27 5.88
N ASN A 76 12.28 -15.54 6.95
CA ASN A 76 13.37 -15.91 7.86
C ASN A 76 12.98 -15.80 9.33
N LEU A 77 12.59 -14.60 9.79
CA LEU A 77 12.43 -14.35 11.23
C LEU A 77 11.16 -14.97 11.80
N TYR A 78 10.00 -14.65 11.22
CA TYR A 78 8.71 -15.09 11.72
C TYR A 78 8.54 -16.61 11.57
N GLU A 79 8.91 -17.20 10.43
CA GLU A 79 8.79 -18.65 10.22
C GLU A 79 9.54 -19.48 11.27
N ILE A 80 10.73 -19.01 11.69
CA ILE A 80 11.51 -19.66 12.74
C ILE A 80 10.93 -19.39 14.12
N THR A 81 10.50 -18.15 14.38
CA THR A 81 10.08 -17.72 15.73
C THR A 81 8.63 -18.05 16.05
N LYS A 82 7.79 -18.33 15.05
CA LYS A 82 6.36 -18.64 15.20
C LYS A 82 6.05 -19.69 16.28
N PRO A 83 6.69 -20.87 16.34
CA PRO A 83 6.43 -21.84 17.42
C PRO A 83 6.84 -21.32 18.81
N TYR A 84 7.91 -20.54 18.89
CA TYR A 84 8.37 -19.95 20.15
C TYR A 84 7.41 -18.85 20.63
N ILE A 85 6.90 -18.04 19.71
CA ILE A 85 5.86 -17.05 19.98
C ILE A 85 4.60 -17.76 20.44
N ALA A 86 4.14 -18.80 19.73
CA ALA A 86 2.91 -19.52 20.07
C ALA A 86 2.93 -20.11 21.50
N GLU A 87 4.08 -20.63 21.92
CA GLU A 87 4.27 -21.29 23.22
C GLU A 87 4.85 -20.37 24.31
N GLY A 88 5.15 -19.11 23.98
CA GLY A 88 5.84 -18.17 24.89
C GLY A 88 7.24 -18.62 25.31
N ARG A 89 7.92 -19.44 24.48
CA ARG A 89 9.27 -19.96 24.75
C ARG A 89 10.34 -18.97 24.28
N ARG A 90 11.48 -18.99 24.97
CA ARG A 90 12.62 -18.17 24.57
C ARG A 90 13.26 -18.68 23.28
N TYR A 91 13.58 -17.76 22.39
CA TYR A 91 14.36 -17.96 21.19
C TYR A 91 15.48 -16.92 21.15
N THR A 92 16.70 -17.37 20.84
CA THR A 92 17.83 -16.50 20.57
C THR A 92 18.49 -16.90 19.26
N GLY A 93 18.65 -15.96 18.34
CA GLY A 93 19.24 -16.23 17.03
C GLY A 93 20.03 -15.06 16.45
N SER A 94 20.77 -15.35 15.37
CA SER A 94 21.50 -14.36 14.60
C SER A 94 21.13 -14.47 13.13
N PHE A 95 21.01 -13.32 12.46
CA PHE A 95 20.64 -13.27 11.05
C PHE A 95 21.58 -12.36 10.27
N THR A 96 21.78 -12.69 9.00
CA THR A 96 22.42 -11.80 8.04
C THR A 96 21.34 -10.99 7.36
N VAL A 97 21.46 -9.66 7.45
CA VAL A 97 20.54 -8.72 6.81
C VAL A 97 21.29 -7.87 5.80
N ASN A 98 20.58 -7.22 4.90
CA ASN A 98 21.13 -6.26 3.96
C ASN A 98 20.42 -4.90 4.10
N ASN A 99 20.93 -3.89 3.41
CA ASN A 99 20.43 -2.52 3.47
C ASN A 99 19.03 -2.30 2.85
N GLU A 100 18.50 -3.28 2.13
CA GLU A 100 17.16 -3.25 1.55
C GLU A 100 16.10 -3.74 2.55
N GLN A 101 16.50 -4.57 3.52
CA GLN A 101 15.63 -5.14 4.54
C GLN A 101 15.45 -4.17 5.72
N ARG A 102 14.56 -3.19 5.55
CA ARG A 102 14.36 -2.08 6.51
C ARG A 102 13.23 -2.29 7.53
N ASP A 103 12.45 -3.34 7.35
CA ASP A 103 11.25 -3.66 8.11
C ASP A 103 11.39 -4.95 8.93
N VAL A 104 12.64 -5.36 9.22
CA VAL A 104 12.90 -6.55 10.03
C VAL A 104 12.29 -6.40 11.42
N GLY A 105 11.53 -7.40 11.84
CA GLY A 105 10.82 -7.50 13.10
C GLY A 105 9.39 -6.96 13.06
N VAL A 106 8.96 -6.27 11.99
CA VAL A 106 7.63 -5.64 11.96
C VAL A 106 6.49 -6.66 11.97
N ILE A 107 6.57 -7.69 11.14
CA ILE A 107 5.52 -8.72 11.07
C ILE A 107 5.59 -9.58 12.33
N THR A 108 6.79 -9.97 12.73
CA THR A 108 7.02 -10.74 13.96
C THR A 108 6.45 -10.03 15.19
N GLY A 109 6.71 -8.72 15.33
CA GLY A 109 6.18 -7.88 16.41
C GLY A 109 4.67 -7.69 16.34
N SER A 110 4.10 -7.58 15.14
CA SER A 110 2.65 -7.55 14.92
C SER A 110 1.98 -8.83 15.40
N GLU A 111 2.56 -9.99 15.09
CA GLU A 111 2.03 -11.29 15.52
C GLU A 111 2.11 -11.48 17.03
N ILE A 112 3.20 -11.05 17.68
CA ILE A 112 3.29 -10.99 19.14
C ILE A 112 2.18 -10.10 19.71
N SER A 113 1.98 -8.91 19.14
CA SER A 113 0.97 -7.96 19.61
C SER A 113 -0.46 -8.49 19.42
N LYS A 114 -0.74 -9.19 18.32
CA LYS A 114 -2.04 -9.84 18.08
C LYS A 114 -2.34 -10.93 19.09
N GLN A 115 -1.33 -11.72 19.48
CA GLN A 115 -1.52 -12.85 20.38
C GLN A 115 -1.49 -12.45 21.86
N TYR A 116 -0.62 -11.51 22.25
CA TYR A 116 -0.34 -11.16 23.64
C TYR A 116 -0.83 -9.76 24.04
N GLY A 117 -1.36 -8.98 23.10
CA GLY A 117 -1.85 -7.63 23.34
C GLY A 117 -0.74 -6.68 23.78
N GLU A 118 -1.13 -5.62 24.50
CA GLU A 118 -0.22 -4.57 24.99
C GLU A 118 0.87 -5.12 25.93
N ALA A 119 0.55 -6.14 26.73
CA ALA A 119 1.51 -6.74 27.66
C ALA A 119 2.68 -7.45 26.94
N GLY A 120 2.43 -7.97 25.74
CA GLY A 120 3.43 -8.66 24.94
C GLY A 120 3.98 -9.94 25.60
N LEU A 121 5.10 -10.42 25.05
CA LEU A 121 5.89 -11.48 25.68
C LEU A 121 6.83 -10.90 26.74
N PRO A 122 7.25 -11.70 27.73
CA PRO A 122 8.31 -11.29 28.65
C PRO A 122 9.55 -10.80 27.90
N GLU A 123 10.27 -9.84 28.49
CA GLU A 123 11.44 -9.25 27.86
C GLU A 123 12.48 -10.31 27.46
N ASN A 124 13.12 -10.12 26.31
CA ASN A 124 14.09 -11.06 25.74
C ASN A 124 13.53 -12.46 25.42
N THR A 125 12.21 -12.61 25.25
CA THR A 125 11.64 -13.89 24.80
C THR A 125 12.03 -14.19 23.35
N ILE A 126 11.92 -13.22 22.44
CA ILE A 126 12.46 -13.34 21.09
C ILE A 126 13.66 -12.38 20.98
N ASN A 127 14.87 -12.93 21.00
CA ASN A 127 16.10 -12.15 21.05
C ASN A 127 16.94 -12.36 19.78
N VAL A 128 17.19 -11.28 19.04
CA VAL A 128 18.04 -11.30 17.85
C VAL A 128 19.34 -10.58 18.18
N ILE A 129 20.39 -11.36 18.46
CA ILE A 129 21.63 -10.85 19.07
C ILE A 129 22.65 -10.30 18.08
N ARG A 130 22.51 -10.62 16.79
CA ARG A 130 23.42 -10.15 15.75
C ARG A 130 22.72 -10.01 14.42
N MET A 131 22.78 -8.80 13.87
CA MET A 131 22.41 -8.47 12.51
C MET A 131 23.66 -8.01 11.78
N VAL A 132 24.21 -8.88 10.92
CA VAL A 132 25.34 -8.48 10.07
C VAL A 132 24.76 -7.85 8.82
N MET A 133 24.91 -6.52 8.68
CA MET A 133 24.46 -5.80 7.50
C MET A 133 25.48 -5.98 6.37
N LEU A 134 25.10 -6.70 5.32
CA LEU A 134 25.85 -6.72 4.07
C LEU A 134 25.39 -5.57 3.18
N VAL A 135 26.30 -4.64 2.88
CA VAL A 135 26.07 -3.61 1.87
C VAL A 135 26.25 -4.26 0.50
N LYS A 136 25.15 -4.56 -0.18
CA LYS A 136 25.20 -4.89 -1.61
C LYS A 136 25.48 -3.60 -2.38
N VAL A 137 26.76 -3.33 -2.67
CA VAL A 137 27.11 -2.34 -3.68
C VAL A 137 26.65 -2.92 -5.03
N LEU A 138 25.64 -2.31 -5.63
CA LEU A 138 25.06 -2.68 -6.93
C LEU A 138 26.15 -2.79 -8.01
N GLN A 139 26.65 -4.00 -8.27
CA GLN A 139 27.45 -4.32 -9.47
C GLN A 139 26.56 -4.54 -10.71
N HIS A 140 25.46 -3.79 -10.85
CA HIS A 140 24.54 -3.88 -12.00
C HIS A 140 24.74 -2.73 -12.99
N MET A 141 25.99 -2.42 -13.32
CA MET A 141 26.35 -1.42 -14.34
C MET A 141 26.97 -2.02 -15.61
N HIS A 142 26.74 -3.29 -15.97
CA HIS A 142 27.26 -3.85 -17.24
C HIS A 142 26.54 -5.10 -17.80
N ARG A 143 25.20 -5.12 -17.92
CA ARG A 143 24.54 -6.07 -18.85
C ARG A 143 23.31 -5.46 -19.51
N LYS A 144 23.55 -4.65 -20.54
CA LYS A 144 22.73 -4.51 -21.75
C LYS A 144 23.63 -3.90 -22.84
N ALA A 145 24.16 -4.77 -23.69
CA ALA A 145 24.50 -4.48 -25.07
C ALA A 145 23.67 -5.47 -25.91
#